data_AF-A0A519GJE4-F1
#
_entry.id   AF-A0A519GJE4-F1
#
_cell.length_a   1.000
_cell.length_b   1.000
_cell.length_c   1.000
_cell.angle_alpha   90.00
_cell.angle_beta   90.00
_cell.angle_gamma   90.00
#
_symmetry.space_group_name_H-M   'P 1'
#
loop_
_entity.id
_entity.type
_entity.pdbx_description
1 polymer ?
#
loop_
_entity_poly.entity_id
_entity_poly.type
_entity_poly.pdbx_seq_one_letter_code
_entity_poly.pdbx_strand_id
1 'polypeptide(L)' 'LAIKEGRNRQVRRMTAAVGHPTLRLIRAAIGPYSLEGLAPGRWLA' A
#
# COMPACT_ATOMS: atom_id res chain seq x y z
N LEU A 1 -3.92 -5.16 5.14
CA LEU A 1 -4.46 -3.82 5.48
C LEU A 1 -5.15 -3.25 4.25
N ALA A 2 -6.43 -2.92 4.35
CA ALA A 2 -7.16 -2.18 3.32
C ALA A 2 -7.74 -0.92 3.98
N ILE A 3 -7.66 0.23 3.29
CA ILE A 3 -8.17 1.51 3.77
C ILE A 3 -9.01 2.15 2.67
N LYS A 4 -10.03 2.92 3.06
CA LYS A 4 -10.93 3.65 2.14
C LYS A 4 -10.62 5.15 2.07
N GLU A 5 -9.53 5.59 2.69
CA GLU A 5 -9.04 6.96 2.67
C GLU A 5 -7.55 7.01 2.27
N GLY A 6 -7.04 8.21 2.01
CA GLY A 6 -5.70 8.41 1.43
C GLY A 6 -4.92 9.57 2.05
N ARG A 7 -4.96 9.76 3.37
CA ARG A 7 -4.24 10.87 4.02
C ARG A 7 -2.72 10.72 3.84
N ASN A 8 -2.00 11.84 3.82
CA ASN A 8 -0.55 11.85 3.65
C ASN A 8 0.14 10.87 4.62
N ARG A 9 0.91 9.91 4.09
CA ARG A 9 1.67 8.89 4.85
C ARG A 9 0.82 8.13 5.90
N GLN A 10 -0.49 8.02 5.69
CA GLN A 10 -1.43 7.49 6.69
C GLN A 10 -1.00 6.14 7.28
N VAL A 11 -0.75 5.13 6.45
CA VAL A 11 -0.36 3.79 6.91
C VAL A 11 0.92 3.85 7.75
N ARG A 12 1.91 4.64 7.33
CA ARG A 12 3.17 4.79 8.08
C ARG A 12 2.96 5.45 9.43
N ARG A 13 2.07 6.47 9.50
CA ARG A 13 1.72 7.12 10.77
C ARG A 13 0.93 6.22 11.70
N MET A 14 -0.07 5.49 11.18
CA MET A 14 -0.89 4.55 11.96
C MET A 14 -0.04 3.45 12.60
N THR A 15 0.86 2.83 11.82
CA THR A 15 1.70 1.72 12.30
C THR A 15 2.78 2.19 13.29
N ALA A 16 3.38 3.36 13.06
CA ALA A 16 4.31 3.97 14.03
C ALA A 16 3.62 4.33 15.35
N ALA A 17 2.37 4.81 15.30
CA ALA A 17 1.61 5.17 16.50
C ALA A 17 1.34 3.97 17.43
N VAL A 18 1.36 2.74 16.91
CA VAL A 18 1.19 1.50 17.70
C VAL A 18 2.52 0.78 17.96
N GLY A 19 3.67 1.44 17.79
CA GLY A 19 4.98 0.88 18.11
C GLY A 19 5.56 -0.06 17.04
N HIS A 20 4.98 -0.11 15.84
CA HIS A 20 5.44 -0.96 14.74
C HIS A 20 5.76 -0.15 13.47
N PRO A 21 6.90 0.57 13.39
CA PRO A 21 7.24 1.39 12.24
C PRO A 21 7.27 0.60 10.91
N THR A 22 6.64 1.14 9.87
CA THR A 22 6.65 0.52 8.53
C THR A 22 8.02 0.64 7.85
N LEU A 23 8.70 -0.50 7.65
CA LEU A 23 9.97 -0.58 6.92
C LEU A 23 9.75 -0.58 5.39
N ARG A 24 8.84 -1.42 4.91
CA ARG A 24 8.48 -1.54 3.49
C ARG A 24 6.97 -1.44 3.34
N LEU A 25 6.51 -0.59 2.43
CA LEU A 25 5.09 -0.43 2.10
C LEU A 25 4.90 -0.68 0.61
N ILE A 26 4.13 -1.71 0.26
CA ILE A 26 3.73 -2.01 -1.12
C ILE A 26 2.20 -1.96 -1.15
N ARG A 27 1.64 -1.25 -2.13
CA ARG A 27 0.20 -1.26 -2.37
C ARG A 27 -0.12 -2.38 -3.36
N ALA A 28 -0.66 -3.48 -2.85
CA ALA A 28 -0.96 -4.66 -3.66
C ALA A 28 -2.22 -4.51 -4.55
N ALA A 29 -3.16 -3.63 -4.18
CA ALA A 29 -4.41 -3.44 -4.90
C ALA A 29 -5.02 -2.03 -4.72
N ILE A 30 -5.89 -1.65 -5.65
CA ILE A 30 -6.74 -0.44 -5.61
C ILE A 30 -8.10 -0.77 -6.22
N GLY A 31 -9.15 -0.77 -5.39
CA GLY A 31 -10.48 -1.17 -5.86
C GLY A 31 -10.43 -2.58 -6.48
N PRO A 32 -10.93 -2.78 -7.71
CA PRO A 32 -10.90 -4.09 -8.38
C PRO A 32 -9.52 -4.45 -8.96
N TYR A 33 -8.56 -3.53 -9.03
CA TYR A 33 -7.26 -3.76 -9.66
C TYR A 33 -6.25 -4.33 -8.65
N SER A 34 -5.51 -5.36 -9.04
CA SER A 34 -4.42 -5.98 -8.25
C SER A 34 -3.09 -5.95 -9.01
N LEU A 35 -1.98 -6.11 -8.27
CA LEU A 35 -0.64 -6.31 -8.85
C LEU A 35 -0.36 -7.78 -9.22
N GLU A 36 -1.36 -8.65 -9.15
CA GLU A 36 -1.17 -10.08 -9.44
C GLU A 36 -0.70 -10.28 -10.89
N GLY A 37 0.36 -11.07 -11.07
CA GLY A 37 0.98 -11.29 -12.38
C GLY A 37 1.81 -10.12 -12.94
N LEU A 38 1.86 -8.96 -12.27
CA LEU A 38 2.62 -7.80 -12.74
C LEU A 38 3.97 -7.66 -12.01
N ALA A 39 5.06 -7.79 -12.76
CA ALA A 39 6.40 -7.60 -12.20
C ALA A 39 6.69 -6.11 -11.89
N PRO A 40 7.53 -5.80 -10.88
CA PRO A 40 7.94 -4.43 -10.60
C PRO A 40 8.53 -3.73 -11.84
N GLY A 41 8.08 -2.50 -12.11
CA GLY A 41 8.51 -1.72 -13.27
C GLY A 41 7.84 -2.08 -14.60
N ARG A 42 6.94 -3.08 -14.62
CA ARG A 42 6.09 -3.37 -15.78
C ARG A 42 4.75 -2.65 -15.68
N TRP A 43 4.11 -2.45 -16.83
CA TRP A 43 2.76 -1.91 -16.95
C TRP A 43 2.02 -2.67 -18.06
N LEU A 44 0.68 -2.67 -17.97
CA LEU A 44 -0.24 -3.19 -18.98
C LEU A 44 -1.09 -2.02 -19.48
N ALA A 45 -1.48 -2.04 -20.76
CA ALA A 45 -2.32 -1.02 -21.37
C ALA A 45 -3.80 -1.22 -21.03
#